data_AF-A0A3D3CHH9-F1
#
_entry.id   AF-A0A3D3CHH9-F1
#
_cell.length_a   1.000
_cell.length_b   1.000
_cell.length_c   1.000
_cell.angle_alpha   90.00
_cell.angle_beta   90.00
_cell.angle_gamma   90.00
#
_symmetry.space_group_name_H-M   'P 1'
#
loop_
_entity.id
_entity.type
_entity.pdbx_description
1 polymer ?
#
loop_
_entity_poly.entity_id
_entity_poly.type
_entity_poly.pdbx_seq_one_letter_code
_entity_poly.pdbx_strand_id
1 'polypeptide(L)'
;GIGSTKPVIEPLNPEVKKGILLRIPTMEAFKLSAEAMGYQTITIRWDEVQASLQNGFAEGVSGMTPTAAYAMLKDVLKYWYDLRFSMENL
;
A
#
# COMPACT_ATOMS: atom_id res chain seq x y z
N GLY A 1 -5.53 -1.16 -5.71
CA GLY A 1 -5.96 -0.26 -4.63
C GLY A 1 -4.90 -0.18 -3.54
N ILE A 2 -5.18 0.50 -2.43
CA ILE A 2 -4.29 0.51 -1.25
C ILE A 2 -5.01 -0.13 -0.07
N GLY A 3 -4.35 -1.10 0.56
CA GLY A 3 -4.71 -1.58 1.89
C GLY A 3 -3.83 -0.92 2.93
N SER A 4 -4.38 -0.60 4.11
CA SER A 4 -3.58 -0.04 5.22
C SER A 4 -3.97 -0.58 6.59
N THR A 5 -3.01 -0.56 7.51
CA THR A 5 -3.19 -0.96 8.92
C THR A 5 -3.74 0.18 9.79
N LYS A 6 -3.67 1.42 9.28
CA LYS A 6 -4.18 2.65 9.91
C LYS A 6 -4.84 3.57 8.86
N PRO A 7 -5.67 4.56 9.26
CA PRO A 7 -6.30 5.48 8.31
C PRO A 7 -5.28 6.25 7.46
N VAL A 8 -5.61 6.46 6.18
CA VAL A 8 -4.85 7.31 5.26
C VAL A 8 -5.42 8.71 5.28
N ILE A 9 -4.55 9.72 5.31
CA ILE A 9 -4.94 11.13 5.27
C ILE A 9 -5.37 11.52 3.85
N GLU A 10 -6.60 12.03 3.70
CA GLU A 10 -7.21 12.50 2.45
C GLU A 10 -6.80 11.65 1.22
N PRO A 11 -7.20 10.38 1.13
CA PRO A 11 -6.64 9.42 0.17
C PRO A 11 -6.80 9.81 -1.31
N LEU A 12 -7.65 10.79 -1.63
CA LEU A 12 -7.90 11.31 -2.98
C LEU A 12 -7.14 12.62 -3.30
N ASN A 13 -6.53 13.29 -2.33
CA ASN A 13 -5.86 14.59 -2.52
C ASN A 13 -4.33 14.44 -2.66
N PRO A 14 -3.73 14.38 -3.86
CA PRO A 14 -2.31 14.08 -4.03
C PRO A 14 -1.36 15.10 -3.38
N GLU A 15 -1.82 16.31 -3.07
CA GLU A 15 -1.00 17.40 -2.52
C GLU A 15 -0.65 17.22 -1.04
N VAL A 16 -1.27 16.26 -0.34
CA VAL A 16 -1.03 16.03 1.09
C VAL A 16 -0.23 14.76 1.35
N LYS A 17 0.65 14.83 2.35
CA LYS A 17 1.35 13.65 2.87
C LYS A 17 0.36 12.67 3.47
N LYS A 18 0.43 11.42 3.04
CA LYS A 18 -0.57 10.38 3.38
C LYS A 18 -0.49 9.82 4.79
N GLY A 19 0.59 10.13 5.50
CA GLY A 19 0.79 9.74 6.90
C GLY A 19 1.04 8.25 7.11
N ILE A 20 1.29 7.49 6.04
CA ILE A 20 1.63 6.06 6.09
C ILE A 20 2.92 5.78 5.33
N LEU A 21 3.71 4.81 5.80
CA LEU A 21 4.79 4.21 5.03
C LEU A 21 4.23 3.07 4.16
N LEU A 22 4.11 3.33 2.85
CA LEU A 22 3.48 2.44 1.89
C LEU A 22 4.49 1.45 1.31
N ARG A 23 4.21 0.16 1.44
CA ARG A 23 4.96 -0.87 0.73
C ARG A 23 4.69 -0.80 -0.77
N ILE A 24 5.76 -0.87 -1.54
CA ILE A 24 5.77 -1.05 -3.00
C ILE A 24 6.64 -2.26 -3.40
N PRO A 25 6.40 -2.87 -4.57
CA PRO A 25 7.36 -3.80 -5.17
C PRO A 25 8.62 -3.09 -5.65
N THR A 26 9.63 -3.88 -6.03
CA THR A 26 10.89 -3.40 -6.63
C THR A 26 10.69 -2.96 -8.09
N MET A 27 9.81 -1.98 -8.32
CA MET A 27 9.49 -1.44 -9.64
C MET A 27 9.37 0.09 -9.56
N GLU A 28 10.11 0.78 -10.41
CA GLU A 28 10.18 2.26 -10.41
C GLU A 28 8.81 2.91 -10.66
N ALA A 29 7.98 2.33 -11.54
CA ALA A 29 6.63 2.83 -11.81
C ALA A 29 5.74 2.89 -10.56
N PHE A 30 5.88 1.92 -9.63
CA PHE A 30 5.13 1.92 -8.37
C PHE A 30 5.63 3.00 -7.42
N LYS A 31 6.94 3.21 -7.38
CA LYS A 31 7.54 4.28 -6.59
C LYS A 31 7.04 5.65 -7.08
N LEU A 32 7.21 5.94 -8.37
CA LEU A 32 6.85 7.22 -8.95
C LEU A 32 5.35 7.51 -8.79
N SER A 33 4.48 6.53 -9.05
CA SER A 33 3.03 6.71 -8.90
C SER A 33 2.60 6.89 -7.45
N ALA A 34 3.19 6.16 -6.50
CA ALA A 34 2.88 6.32 -5.07
C ALA A 34 3.40 7.67 -4.52
N GLU A 35 4.62 8.08 -4.88
CA GLU A 35 5.20 9.35 -4.48
C GLU A 35 4.41 10.54 -5.08
N ALA A 36 3.99 10.44 -6.35
CA ALA A 36 3.12 11.44 -6.98
C ALA A 36 1.74 11.56 -6.29
N MET A 37 1.28 10.49 -5.65
CA MET A 37 0.07 10.48 -4.84
C MET A 37 0.32 10.92 -3.38
N GLY A 38 1.52 11.39 -3.02
CA GLY A 38 1.86 11.90 -1.69
C GLY A 38 2.24 10.84 -0.65
N TYR A 39 2.44 9.57 -1.06
CA TYR A 39 2.87 8.51 -0.16
C TYR A 39 4.39 8.51 0.02
N GLN A 40 4.83 8.18 1.23
CA GLN A 40 6.21 7.74 1.45
C GLN A 40 6.28 6.24 1.17
N THR A 41 7.30 5.78 0.47
CA THR A 41 7.39 4.38 0.03
C THR A 41 8.54 3.62 0.65
N ILE A 42 8.34 2.33 0.86
CA ILE A 42 9.40 1.35 1.17
C ILE A 42 9.29 0.16 0.24
N THR A 43 10.43 -0.30 -0.29
CA THR A 43 10.48 -1.49 -1.13
C THR A 43 10.57 -2.73 -0.26
N ILE A 44 9.59 -3.63 -0.39
CA ILE A 44 9.54 -4.91 0.34
C ILE A 44 9.08 -6.00 -0.63
N ARG A 45 9.78 -7.13 -0.65
CA ARG A 45 9.40 -8.28 -1.48
C ARG A 45 8.10 -8.89 -0.98
N TRP A 46 7.36 -9.54 -1.88
CA TRP A 46 6.01 -10.03 -1.58
C TRP A 46 5.95 -11.00 -0.39
N ASP A 47 6.94 -11.89 -0.28
CA ASP A 47 7.11 -12.87 0.80
C ASP A 47 7.22 -12.23 2.20
N GLU A 48 7.67 -10.98 2.27
CA GLU A 48 7.88 -10.26 3.52
C GLU A 48 6.72 -9.31 3.87
N VAL A 49 5.79 -9.05 2.94
CA VAL A 49 4.72 -8.03 3.10
C VAL A 49 3.86 -8.27 4.34
N GLN A 50 3.38 -9.50 4.53
CA GLN A 50 2.50 -9.81 5.66
C GLN A 50 3.20 -9.57 6.99
N ALA A 51 4.44 -10.06 7.13
CA ALA A 51 5.23 -9.86 8.34
C ALA A 51 5.59 -8.37 8.56
N SER A 52 5.89 -7.63 7.50
CA SER A 52 6.15 -6.19 7.58
C SER A 52 4.94 -5.38 8.04
N LEU A 53 3.74 -5.74 7.57
CA LEU A 53 2.49 -5.10 8.01
C LEU A 53 2.15 -5.46 9.47
N GLN A 54 2.38 -6.72 9.88
CA GLN A 54 2.16 -7.16 11.27
C GLN A 54 3.06 -6.44 12.27
N ASN A 55 4.33 -6.29 11.93
CA ASN A 55 5.34 -5.71 12.82
C ASN A 55 5.49 -4.19 12.70
N GLY A 56 4.77 -3.56 11.76
CA GLY A 56 4.81 -2.11 11.54
C GLY A 56 6.03 -1.59 10.78
N PHE A 57 6.76 -2.45 10.08
CA PHE A 57 7.81 -2.01 9.14
C PHE A 57 7.22 -1.35 7.89
N ALA A 58 5.97 -1.67 7.56
CA ALA A 58 5.15 -0.95 6.61
C ALA A 58 3.73 -0.78 7.19
N GLU A 59 3.02 0.23 6.71
CA GLU A 59 1.71 0.62 7.23
C GLU A 59 0.61 0.52 6.17
N GLY A 60 0.99 0.21 4.93
CA GLY A 60 0.08 -0.15 3.87
C GLY A 60 0.78 -0.87 2.73
N VAL A 61 -0.01 -1.35 1.77
CA VAL A 61 0.44 -2.05 0.58
C VAL A 61 -0.34 -1.56 -0.63
N SER A 62 0.37 -1.31 -1.73
CA SER A 62 -0.21 -0.99 -3.04
C SER A 62 -0.10 -2.18 -4.01
N GLY A 63 -0.76 -2.09 -5.16
CA GLY A 63 -0.69 -3.10 -6.21
C GLY A 63 -1.67 -4.26 -6.09
N MET A 64 -2.55 -4.28 -5.09
CA MET A 64 -3.49 -5.40 -4.93
C MET A 64 -4.88 -5.12 -5.51
N THR A 65 -5.60 -6.18 -5.86
CA THR A 65 -7.06 -6.16 -5.99
C THR A 65 -7.71 -6.26 -4.60
N PRO A 66 -8.95 -5.78 -4.40
CA PRO A 66 -9.64 -5.91 -3.11
C PRO A 66 -9.78 -7.37 -2.68
N THR A 67 -10.07 -8.27 -3.63
CA THR A 67 -10.20 -9.72 -3.39
C THR A 67 -8.88 -10.33 -2.91
N ALA A 68 -7.76 -10.01 -3.57
CA ALA A 68 -6.45 -10.51 -3.15
C ALA A 68 -6.04 -9.96 -1.78
N ALA A 69 -6.27 -8.66 -1.54
CA ALA A 69 -5.98 -8.03 -0.25
C ALA A 69 -6.79 -8.68 0.89
N TYR A 70 -8.07 -8.97 0.66
CA TYR A 70 -8.89 -9.69 1.63
C TYR A 70 -8.44 -11.14 1.83
N ALA A 71 -8.21 -11.88 0.75
CA ALA A 71 -7.84 -13.29 0.85
C ALA A 71 -6.49 -13.51 1.56
N MET A 72 -5.52 -12.63 1.31
CA MET A 72 -4.13 -12.83 1.74
C MET A 72 -3.76 -12.02 2.99
N LEU A 73 -4.39 -10.85 3.21
CA LEU A 73 -3.96 -9.88 4.21
C LEU A 73 -5.09 -9.35 5.12
N LYS A 74 -6.27 -9.98 5.13
CA LYS A 74 -7.40 -9.57 6.00
C LYS A 74 -7.06 -9.50 7.49
N ASP A 75 -6.08 -10.29 7.94
CA ASP A 75 -5.71 -10.34 9.36
C ASP A 75 -4.88 -9.12 9.79
N VAL A 76 -4.37 -8.35 8.83
CA VAL A 76 -3.45 -7.22 9.08
C VAL A 76 -4.00 -5.89 8.55
N LEU A 77 -4.72 -5.91 7.43
CA LEU A 77 -5.30 -4.72 6.84
C LEU A 77 -6.62 -4.36 7.52
N LYS A 78 -6.80 -3.07 7.84
CA LYS A 78 -8.01 -2.53 8.48
C LYS A 78 -8.81 -1.63 7.57
N TYR A 79 -8.18 -1.04 6.57
CA TYR A 79 -8.80 -0.11 5.63
C TYR A 79 -8.45 -0.49 4.20
N TRP A 80 -9.40 -0.26 3.29
CA TRP A 80 -9.21 -0.43 1.85
C TRP A 80 -9.62 0.84 1.11
N TYR A 81 -8.76 1.30 0.21
CA TYR A 81 -9.01 2.45 -0.66
C TYR A 81 -8.90 2.01 -2.12
N ASP A 82 -10.03 1.99 -2.83
CA ASP A 82 -10.07 1.62 -4.24
C ASP A 82 -9.67 2.80 -5.15
N LEU A 83 -8.39 3.15 -5.11
CA LEU A 83 -7.83 4.28 -5.86
C LEU A 83 -7.46 3.96 -7.32
N ARG A 84 -7.53 2.68 -7.71
CA ARG A 84 -7.33 2.18 -9.10
C ARG A 84 -6.08 2.67 -9.85
N PHE A 85 -5.03 3.13 -9.17
CA PHE A 85 -3.83 3.68 -9.82
C PHE A 85 -2.69 2.66 -10.01
N SER A 86 -2.79 1.45 -9.42
CA SER A 86 -1.74 0.42 -9.54
C SER A 86 -2.28 -1.01 -9.33
N MET A 87 -1.68 -1.96 -10.06
CA MET A 87 -1.87 -3.42 -9.92
C MET A 87 -0.53 -4.13 -10.15
N GLU A 88 -0.12 -4.96 -9.19
CA GLU A 88 1.06 -5.83 -9.23
C GLU A 88 0.59 -7.21 -9.70
N ASN A 89 1.11 -7.67 -10.84
CA ASN A 89 0.86 -9.02 -11.34
C ASN A 89 2.06 -9.88 -10.96
N LEU A 90 1.84 -10.87 -10.10
CA LEU A 90 2.85 -11.78 -9.55
C LEU A 90 3.15 -12.94 -10.50
#